data_AF-A0AAW4WPL5-F1
#
_entry.id   AF-A0AAW4WPL5-F1
#
_cell.length_a   1.000
_cell.length_b   1.000
_cell.length_c   1.000
_cell.angle_alpha   90.00
_cell.angle_beta   90.00
_cell.angle_gamma   90.00
#
_symmetry.space_group_name_H-M   'P 1'
#
loop_
_entity.id
_entity.type
_entity.pdbx_description
1 polymer ?
#
loop_
_entity_poly.entity_id
_entity_poly.type
_entity_poly.pdbx_seq_one_letter_code
_entity_poly.pdbx_strand_id
1 'polypeptide(L)' 'MKIKRDLGHLEGHWLVGVYELEDGRCICVDRGTSNGETMTAWWKDSDEPEFEVKEILEPCSFDDDGEPLQYDLIGFEEVY' A
#
# COMPACT_ATOMS: atom_id res chain seq x y z
N MET A 1 3.23 -8.58 0.18
CA MET A 1 4.08 -7.66 -0.63
C MET A 1 4.67 -6.61 0.30
N LYS A 2 5.97 -6.65 0.61
CA LYS A 2 6.60 -5.67 1.50
C LYS A 2 7.10 -4.45 0.73
N ILE A 3 6.86 -3.27 1.27
CA ILE A 3 7.30 -2.00 0.69
C ILE A 3 8.75 -1.76 1.06
N LYS A 4 9.56 -1.47 0.06
CA LYS A 4 10.93 -0.98 0.21
C LYS A 4 10.97 0.54 0.26
N ARG A 5 10.17 1.21 -0.57
CA ARG A 5 10.13 2.68 -0.65
C ARG A 5 8.79 3.20 -1.18
N ASP A 6 8.28 4.26 -0.54
CA ASP A 6 7.21 5.11 -1.09
C ASP A 6 7.77 6.03 -2.20
N LEU A 7 7.20 5.93 -3.40
CA LEU A 7 7.60 6.72 -4.57
C LEU A 7 6.65 7.92 -4.79
N GLY A 8 5.68 8.14 -3.91
CA GLY A 8 4.67 9.18 -4.00
C GLY A 8 3.42 8.71 -4.72
N HIS A 9 2.89 9.54 -5.60
CA HIS A 9 1.61 9.32 -6.29
C HIS A 9 1.75 9.38 -7.82
N LEU A 10 0.89 8.66 -8.52
CA LEU A 10 0.87 8.64 -9.98
C LEU A 10 0.49 10.02 -10.54
N GLU A 11 1.19 10.48 -11.59
CA GLU A 11 0.96 11.80 -12.19
C GLU A 11 -0.50 11.93 -12.66
N GLY A 12 -1.18 13.00 -12.25
CA GLY A 12 -2.60 13.23 -12.55
C GLY A 12 -3.59 12.41 -11.70
N HIS A 13 -3.11 11.46 -10.89
CA HIS A 13 -3.93 10.56 -10.07
C HIS A 13 -3.47 10.61 -8.59
N TRP A 14 -3.89 11.66 -7.87
CA TRP A 14 -3.46 11.93 -6.49
C TRP A 14 -3.82 10.85 -5.46
N LEU A 15 -4.82 10.02 -5.76
CA LEU A 15 -5.26 8.92 -4.88
C LEU A 15 -4.53 7.61 -5.16
N VAL A 16 -3.70 7.55 -6.21
CA VAL A 16 -2.95 6.36 -6.58
C VAL A 16 -1.54 6.47 -6.04
N GLY A 17 -1.24 5.72 -4.98
CA GLY A 17 0.10 5.61 -4.41
C GLY A 17 0.97 4.67 -5.24
N VAL A 18 2.26 4.98 -5.37
CA VAL A 18 3.24 4.16 -6.09
C VAL A 18 4.30 3.69 -5.11
N TYR A 19 4.51 2.38 -5.04
CA TYR A 19 5.42 1.78 -4.06
C TYR A 19 6.41 0.84 -4.75
N GLU A 20 7.70 0.99 -4.44
CA GLU A 20 8.73 -0.02 -4.76
C GLU A 20 8.65 -1.13 -3.72
N LEU A 21 8.52 -2.38 -4.15
CA LEU A 21 8.53 -3.55 -3.28
C LEU A 21 9.96 -4.06 -3.03
N GLU A 22 10.14 -4.88 -1.99
CA GLU A 22 11.44 -5.50 -1.69
C GLU A 22 11.98 -6.36 -2.84
N ASP A 23 11.11 -6.93 -3.67
CA ASP A 23 11.51 -7.71 -4.85
C ASP A 23 11.93 -6.85 -6.07
N GLY A 24 11.83 -5.52 -5.96
CA GLY A 24 12.22 -4.56 -7.00
C GLY A 24 11.11 -4.18 -7.99
N ARG A 25 9.96 -4.85 -7.98
CA ARG A 25 8.78 -4.42 -8.75
C ARG A 25 8.10 -3.21 -8.11
N CYS A 26 7.38 -2.46 -8.94
CA CYS A 26 6.56 -1.33 -8.50
C CYS A 26 5.07 -1.67 -8.60
N ILE A 27 4.33 -1.37 -7.54
CA ILE A 27 2.87 -1.51 -7.47
C ILE A 27 2.23 -0.13 -7.40
N CYS A 28 1.13 0.04 -8.11
CA CYS A 28 0.22 1.17 -7.99
C CYS A 28 -0.99 0.72 -7.17
N VAL A 29 -1.41 1.52 -6.19
CA VAL A 29 -2.56 1.23 -5.33
C VAL A 29 -3.51 2.43 -5.35
N ASP A 30 -4.71 2.23 -5.88
CA ASP A 30 -5.78 3.22 -5.88
C ASP A 30 -6.49 3.25 -4.52
N ARG A 31 -6.17 4.25 -3.71
CA ARG A 31 -6.81 4.46 -2.41
C ARG A 31 -8.20 5.10 -2.54
N GLY A 32 -8.56 5.61 -3.71
CA GLY A 32 -9.89 6.14 -4.01
C GLY A 32 -10.94 5.07 -4.21
N THR A 33 -10.54 3.83 -4.55
CA THR A 33 -11.46 2.68 -4.67
C THR A 33 -11.62 1.90 -3.37
N SER A 34 -11.07 2.40 -2.25
CA SER A 34 -11.17 1.69 -0.98
C SER A 34 -12.64 1.47 -0.58
N ASN A 35 -13.00 0.22 -0.33
CA ASN A 35 -14.33 -0.16 0.18
C ASN A 35 -14.37 -0.24 1.73
N GLY A 36 -13.36 0.34 2.40
CA GLY A 36 -13.17 0.29 3.85
C GLY A 36 -12.29 -0.88 4.31
N GLU A 37 -11.98 -1.83 3.44
CA GLU A 37 -11.14 -2.98 3.78
C GLU A 37 -10.07 -3.26 2.71
N THR A 38 -10.45 -3.27 1.44
CA THR A 38 -9.57 -3.53 0.29
C THR A 38 -9.46 -2.31 -0.62
N MET A 39 -8.41 -2.27 -1.44
CA MET A 39 -8.16 -1.28 -2.49
C MET A 39 -7.78 -1.99 -3.79
N THR A 40 -8.02 -1.33 -4.92
CA THR A 40 -7.56 -1.82 -6.22
C THR A 40 -6.08 -1.53 -6.42
N ALA A 41 -5.33 -2.50 -6.95
CA ALA A 41 -3.93 -2.36 -7.25
C ALA A 41 -3.57 -3.00 -8.60
N TRP A 42 -2.48 -2.55 -9.19
CA TRP A 42 -1.90 -3.11 -10.40
C TRP A 42 -0.38 -2.93 -10.44
N TRP A 43 0.29 -3.77 -11.21
CA TRP A 43 1.72 -3.64 -11.45
C TRP A 43 1.98 -2.47 -12.41
N LYS A 44 2.84 -1.53 -12.00
CA LYS A 44 3.02 -0.24 -12.70
C LYS A 44 3.41 -0.39 -14.18
N ASP A 45 4.24 -1.39 -14.50
CA ASP A 45 4.81 -1.60 -15.83
C ASP A 45 4.42 -3.00 -16.40
N SER A 46 3.26 -3.54 -16.02
CA SER A 46 2.76 -4.84 -16.47
C SER A 46 1.37 -4.72 -17.12
N ASP A 47 1.08 -5.61 -18.07
CA ASP A 47 -0.26 -5.82 -18.64
C ASP A 47 -1.11 -6.80 -17.80
N GLU A 48 -0.61 -7.20 -16.63
CA GLU A 48 -1.36 -8.03 -15.69
C GLU A 48 -2.65 -7.36 -15.20
N PRO A 49 -3.71 -8.13 -14.94
CA PRO A 49 -4.99 -7.58 -14.49
C PRO A 49 -4.85 -6.91 -13.12
N GLU A 50 -5.76 -5.98 -12.85
CA GLU A 50 -5.93 -5.38 -11.52
C GLU A 50 -6.35 -6.44 -10.50
N PHE A 51 -5.94 -6.24 -9.25
CA PHE A 51 -6.23 -7.12 -8.12
C PHE A 51 -6.54 -6.30 -6.86
N GLU A 52 -7.07 -6.96 -5.83
CA GLU A 52 -7.39 -6.30 -4.57
C GLU A 52 -6.29 -6.51 -3.54
N VAL A 53 -6.01 -5.46 -2.76
CA VAL A 53 -5.03 -5.50 -1.67
C VAL A 53 -5.57 -4.91 -0.38
N LYS A 54 -5.00 -5.34 0.76
CA LYS A 54 -5.15 -4.71 2.08
C LYS A 54 -3.82 -4.14 2.54
N GLU A 55 -3.86 -3.06 3.31
CA GLU A 55 -2.67 -2.49 3.93
C GLU A 55 -2.15 -3.40 5.04
N ILE A 56 -0.83 -3.60 5.08
CA ILE A 56 -0.15 -4.20 6.23
C ILE A 56 0.49 -3.05 7.01
N LEU A 57 0.02 -2.88 8.24
CA LEU A 57 0.40 -1.79 9.12
C LEU A 57 1.21 -2.32 10.31
N GLU A 58 2.27 -1.62 10.68
CA GLU A 58 3.07 -1.91 11.87
C GLU A 58 3.07 -0.70 12.81
N PRO A 59 2.83 -0.89 14.12
CA PRO A 59 2.84 0.23 15.06
C PRO A 59 4.24 0.84 15.17
N CYS A 60 4.33 2.15 14.99
CA CYS A 60 5.59 2.90 15.00
C CYS A 60 5.74 3.85 16.20
N SER A 61 4.68 4.03 16.98
CA SER A 61 4.72 4.77 18.25
C SER A 61 3.69 4.23 19.24
N PHE A 62 3.99 4.42 20.52
CA PHE A 62 3.20 3.90 21.64
C PHE A 62 2.98 4.98 22.69
N ASP A 63 1.86 4.92 23.40
CA ASP A 63 1.61 5.76 24.58
C ASP A 63 2.29 5.21 25.84
N ASP A 64 2.04 5.86 26.98
CA ASP A 64 2.61 5.48 28.28
C ASP A 64 2.11 4.11 28.79
N ASP A 65 0.96 3.63 28.31
CA ASP A 65 0.40 2.30 28.62
C ASP A 65 0.92 1.21 27.66
N GLY A 66 1.68 1.60 26.62
CA GLY A 66 2.22 0.70 25.61
C GLY A 66 1.25 0.40 24.47
N GLU A 67 0.15 1.15 24.37
CA GLU A 67 -0.83 1.01 23.29
C GLU A 67 -0.36 1.79 22.03
N PRO A 68 -0.55 1.24 20.83
CA PRO A 68 -0.08 1.87 19.61
C PRO A 68 -0.88 3.14 19.25
N LEU A 69 -0.18 4.24 18.98
CA LEU A 69 -0.78 5.53 18.59
C LEU A 69 -0.71 5.81 17.09
N GLN A 70 0.34 5.32 16.42
CA GLN A 70 0.55 5.51 15.00
C GLN A 70 1.05 4.22 14.37
N TYR A 71 0.76 4.08 13.09
CA TYR A 71 1.12 2.92 12.29
C TYR A 71 1.82 3.36 11.02
N ASP A 72 2.91 2.68 10.70
CA ASP A 72 3.57 2.80 9.41
C ASP A 72 3.01 1.77 8.45
N LEU A 73 2.81 2.17 7.19
CA LEU A 73 2.50 1.26 6.11
C LEU A 73 3.77 0.50 5.71
N ILE A 74 3.80 -0.80 5.98
CA ILE A 74 4.97 -1.66 5.71
C ILE A 74 4.78 -2.57 4.49
N GLY A 75 3.55 -2.69 3.99
CA GLY A 75 3.25 -3.60 2.90
C GLY A 75 1.80 -3.65 2.49
N PHE A 76 1.54 -4.56 1.56
CA PHE A 76 0.21 -4.93 1.09
C PHE A 76 0.04 -6.45 1.09
N GLU A 77 -1.16 -6.92 1.39
CA GLU A 77 -1.57 -8.31 1.25
C GLU A 77 -2.58 -8.42 0.10
N GLU A 78 -2.36 -9.33 -0.84
CA GLU A 78 -3.31 -9.60 -1.93
C GLU A 78 -4.52 -10.37 -1.41
N VAL A 79 -5.71 -10.02 -1.87
CA VAL A 79 -6.98 -10.61 -1.45
C VAL A 79 -7.48 -11.56 -2.53
N TYR A 80 -7.89 -12.76 -2.13
CA TYR A 80 -8.39 -13.84 -2.99
C TYR A 80 -9.84 -14.20 -2.67
#